data_AF-A0A832W2X3-F1
#
_entry.id   AF-A0A832W2X3-F1
#
_cell.length_a   1.000
_cell.length_b   1.000
_cell.length_c   1.000
_cell.angle_alpha   90.00
_cell.angle_beta   90.00
_cell.angle_gamma   90.00
#
_symmetry.space_group_name_H-M   'P 1'
#
loop_
_entity.id
_entity.type
_entity.pdbx_description
1 polymer ?
#
loop_
_entity_poly.entity_id
_entity_poly.type
_entity_poly.pdbx_seq_one_letter_code
_entity_poly.pdbx_strand_id
1 'polypeptide(L)' 'MKRNPYRRILLATAGSENAKSAACSGLEIAKSAGAEVYIVYVASISCCSPIMP' A
#
# COMPACT_ATOMS: atom_id res chain seq x y z
N MET A 1 1.21 29.16 -4.20
CA MET A 1 0.63 27.90 -3.66
C MET A 1 1.71 26.83 -3.73
N LYS A 2 2.09 26.19 -2.61
CA LYS A 2 3.04 25.05 -2.64
C LYS A 2 2.38 23.88 -3.36
N ARG A 3 2.95 23.46 -4.49
CA ARG A 3 2.50 22.27 -5.23
C ARG A 3 2.77 21.06 -4.35
N ASN A 4 1.73 20.34 -3.97
CA ASN A 4 1.90 19.10 -3.22
C ASN A 4 2.50 18.03 -4.12
N PRO A 5 3.70 17.50 -3.83
CA PRO A 5 4.35 16.53 -4.72
C PRO A 5 3.57 15.21 -4.81
N TYR A 6 2.78 14.86 -3.80
CA TYR A 6 2.06 13.60 -3.73
C TYR A 6 0.55 13.84 -3.88
N ARG A 7 0.02 13.67 -5.10
CA ARG A 7 -1.45 13.69 -5.35
C ARG A 7 -2.10 12.32 -5.23
N ARG A 8 -1.32 11.26 -5.43
CA ARG A 8 -1.74 9.85 -5.35
C ARG A 8 -0.63 9.06 -4.66
N ILE A 9 -1.00 8.23 -3.70
CA ILE A 9 -0.07 7.40 -2.92
C ILE A 9 -0.49 5.94 -3.07
N LEU A 10 0.45 5.09 -3.49
CA LEU A 10 0.28 3.65 -3.49
C LEU A 10 0.85 3.08 -2.19
N LEU A 11 -0.01 2.46 -1.38
CA LEU A 11 0.33 1.87 -0.10
C LEU A 11 0.38 0.35 -0.23
N ALA A 12 1.59 -0.20 -0.34
CA ALA A 12 1.81 -1.64 -0.32
C ALA A 12 1.78 -2.16 1.13
N THR A 13 0.98 -3.19 1.38
CA THR A 13 0.95 -3.89 2.67
C THR A 13 1.22 -5.38 2.49
N ALA A 14 1.96 -5.97 3.44
CA ALA A 14 2.20 -7.40 3.54
C ALA A 14 1.31 -8.06 4.61
N GLY A 15 0.36 -7.32 5.21
CA GLY A 15 -0.59 -7.85 6.21
C GLY A 15 0.00 -8.18 7.59
N SER A 16 1.33 -8.07 7.77
CA SER A 16 2.00 -8.27 9.06
C SER A 16 1.81 -7.09 10.02
N GLU A 17 2.14 -7.27 11.30
CA GLU A 17 2.07 -6.18 12.29
C GLU A 17 2.96 -4.99 11.91
N ASN A 18 4.18 -5.25 11.42
CA ASN A 18 5.07 -4.21 10.89
C ASN A 18 4.45 -3.50 9.67
N ALA A 19 3.72 -4.23 8.82
CA ALA A 19 3.02 -3.64 7.69
C ALA A 19 1.86 -2.72 8.12
N LYS A 20 1.23 -2.96 9.28
CA LYS A 20 0.23 -2.04 9.85
C LYS A 20 0.85 -0.70 10.24
N SER A 21 1.99 -0.70 10.93
CA SER A 21 2.69 0.55 11.28
C SER A 21 3.06 1.36 10.04
N ALA A 22 3.61 0.70 9.01
CA ALA A 22 3.92 1.35 7.73
C ALA A 22 2.66 1.90 7.04
N ALA A 23 1.56 1.15 7.09
CA ALA A 23 0.28 1.57 6.53
C ALA A 23 -0.28 2.82 7.22
N CYS A 24 -0.22 2.87 8.57
CA CYS A 24 -0.64 4.04 9.35
C CYS A 24 0.16 5.28 8.99
N SER A 25 1.50 5.19 8.94
CA SER A 25 2.36 6.31 8.57
C SER A 25 2.08 6.80 7.13
N GLY A 26 1.89 5.87 6.19
CA GLY A 26 1.54 6.22 4.81
C GLY A 26 0.19 6.95 4.72
N LEU A 27 -0.78 6.57 5.55
CA LEU A 27 -2.08 7.25 5.62
C LEU A 27 -1.98 8.66 6.20
N GLU A 28 -1.12 8.88 7.21
CA GLU A 28 -0.88 10.23 7.76
C GLU A 28 -0.25 11.18 6.73
N ILE A 29 0.69 10.67 5.93
CA ILE A 29 1.28 11.42 4.82
C ILE A 29 0.19 11.79 3.80
N ALA A 30 -0.67 10.83 3.42
CA ALA A 30 -1.74 11.06 2.47
C ALA A 30 -2.77 12.09 2.95
N LYS A 31 -3.17 12.00 4.23
CA LYS A 31 -4.06 12.98 4.85
C LYS A 31 -3.47 14.38 4.83
N SER A 32 -2.21 14.51 5.27
CA SER A 32 -1.49 15.79 5.27
C SER A 32 -1.34 16.36 3.86
N ALA A 33 -1.30 15.47 2.86
CA ALA A 33 -1.17 15.85 1.48
C ALA A 33 -2.51 16.12 0.74
N GLY A 34 -3.65 15.74 1.32
CA GLY A 34 -4.91 15.67 0.57
C GLY A 34 -4.80 14.74 -0.65
N ALA A 35 -4.02 13.66 -0.52
CA ALA A 35 -3.74 12.71 -1.58
C ALA A 35 -4.76 11.57 -1.59
N GLU A 36 -5.06 11.07 -2.78
CA GLU A 36 -5.81 9.83 -2.97
C GLU A 36 -4.92 8.62 -2.64
N VAL A 37 -5.47 7.61 -1.95
CA VAL A 37 -4.72 6.43 -1.51
C VAL A 37 -5.22 5.19 -2.25
N TYR A 38 -4.28 4.45 -2.83
CA TYR A 38 -4.51 3.13 -3.40
C TYR A 38 -3.79 2.11 -2.52
N ILE A 39 -4.49 1.06 -2.08
CA ILE A 39 -3.89 0.01 -1.25
C ILE A 39 -3.66 -1.22 -2.11
N VAL A 40 -2.46 -1.80 -2.02
CA VAL A 40 -2.10 -3.04 -2.71
C VAL A 40 -1.58 -4.08 -1.74
N TYR A 41 -2.07 -5.30 -1.89
CA TYR A 41 -1.59 -6.50 -1.19
C TYR A 41 -1.30 -7.57 -2.25
N VAL A 42 -0.14 -8.20 -2.15
CA VAL A 42 0.23 -9.31 -3.05
C VAL A 42 -0.03 -10.61 -2.31
N ALA A 43 -1.04 -11.36 -2.77
CA ALA A 43 -1.32 -12.68 -2.25
C ALA A 43 -0.29 -13.69 -2.83
N SER A 44 0.35 -14.46 -1.95
CA SER A 44 1.19 -15.59 -2.40
C SER A 44 0.30 -16.73 -2.86
N ILE A 45 0.48 -17.18 -4.09
CA ILE A 45 -0.20 -18.36 -4.66
C ILE A 45 0.61 -19.65 -4.49
N SER A 46 1.64 -19.66 -3.64
CA SER A 46 2.57 -20.79 -3.49
C SER A 46 1.92 -22.10 -2.99
N CYS A 47 0.68 -22.07 -2.50
CA CYS A 47 -0.09 -23.26 -2.15
C CYS A 47 -0.78 -23.91 -3.37
N CYS A 48 -0.99 -23.15 -4.44
CA CYS A 48 -1.37 -23.72 -5.73
C CYS A 48 -0.10 -24.34 -6.32
N SER A 49 0.01 -25.66 -6.23
CA SER A 49 0.92 -26.40 -7.13
C SER A 49 0.72 -25.85 -8.55
N PRO A 50 1.79 -25.65 -9.35
CA PRO A 50 1.62 -25.23 -10.73
C PRO A 50 0.57 -26.15 -11.36
N ILE A 51 -0.45 -25.55 -11.98
CA ILE A 51 -1.35 -26.27 -12.87
C ILE A 51 -0.45 -26.71 -14.01
N MET A 52 0.15 -27.91 -13.88
CA MET A 52 0.93 -28.48 -14.96
C MET A 52 -0.02 -28.69 -16.14
N PRO A 53 0.32 -28.22 -17.35
CA PRO A 53 -0.45 -28.53 -18.55
C PRO A 53 -0.43 -30.04 -18.85
#